data_AF-A0A6C0GGL8-F1
#
_entry.id   AF-A0A6C0GGL8-F1
#
_cell.length_a   1.000
_cell.length_b   1.000
_cell.length_c   1.000
_cell.angle_alpha   90.00
_cell.angle_beta   90.00
_cell.angle_gamma   90.00
#
_symmetry.space_group_name_H-M   'P 1'
#
loop_
_entity.id
_entity.type
_entity.pdbx_description
1 polymer ?
#
loop_
_entity_poly.entity_id
_entity_poly.type
_entity_poly.pdbx_seq_one_letter_code
_entity_poly.pdbx_strand_id
1 'polypeptide(L)'
;MNLTNLLQWMKEIEYGKARLYSWLKFIETYMYADWQFLNFLVVLIVINSLLGLYVQYIKHTLSYKLIILWLQKILIYACYLILIHIISHFTIEGEKNQYFGWCNGIANSALIIRESIYILENMGAIRSGLIPKWLLKKLKQYDKEGYVPFGQPDEKRTKLPVRQ
;
A
#
# COMPACT_ATOMS: atom_id res chain seq x y z
N MET A 1 25.25 -12.77 -40.73
CA MET A 1 25.25 -11.52 -39.92
C MET A 1 26.68 -11.01 -39.87
N ASN A 2 26.96 -9.79 -40.34
CA ASN A 2 28.34 -9.28 -40.46
C ASN A 2 28.83 -8.70 -39.12
N LEU A 3 30.15 -8.72 -38.88
CA LEU A 3 30.79 -8.29 -37.62
C LEU A 3 30.45 -6.83 -37.27
N THR A 4 30.31 -5.98 -38.28
CA THR A 4 29.89 -4.57 -38.15
C THR A 4 28.47 -4.43 -37.62
N ASN A 5 27.54 -5.26 -38.12
CA ASN A 5 26.15 -5.26 -37.65
C ASN A 5 26.04 -5.80 -36.21
N LEU A 6 26.88 -6.77 -35.84
CA LEU A 6 26.99 -7.25 -34.45
C LEU A 6 27.51 -6.15 -33.52
N LEU A 7 28.59 -5.47 -33.89
CA LEU A 7 29.16 -4.36 -33.10
C LEU A 7 28.18 -3.19 -32.95
N GLN A 8 27.44 -2.85 -34.00
CA GLN A 8 26.38 -1.83 -33.96
C GLN A 8 25.28 -2.24 -32.97
N TRP A 9 24.78 -3.47 -33.07
CA TRP A 9 23.73 -3.98 -32.19
C TRP A 9 24.17 -4.05 -30.72
N MET A 10 25.43 -4.42 -30.45
CA MET A 10 25.99 -4.40 -29.10
C MET A 10 26.04 -2.98 -28.51
N LYS A 11 26.47 -1.98 -29.30
CA LYS A 11 26.47 -0.57 -28.88
C LYS A 11 25.08 -0.04 -28.57
N GLU A 12 24.09 -0.37 -29.40
CA GLU A 12 22.68 0.00 -29.17
C GLU A 12 22.15 -0.57 -27.85
N ILE A 13 22.49 -1.83 -27.53
CA ILE A 13 22.12 -2.45 -26.25
C ILE A 13 22.80 -1.74 -25.08
N GLU A 14 24.08 -1.45 -25.20
CA GLU A 14 24.85 -0.80 -24.13
C GLU A 14 24.34 0.62 -23.86
N TYR A 15 24.06 1.38 -24.92
CA TYR A 15 23.46 2.71 -24.82
C TYR A 15 22.04 2.65 -24.23
N GLY A 16 21.24 1.66 -24.65
CA GLY A 16 19.91 1.40 -24.09
C GLY A 16 19.96 1.12 -22.58
N LYS A 17 20.91 0.28 -22.13
CA LYS A 17 21.13 -0.01 -20.71
C LYS A 17 21.57 1.23 -19.93
N ALA A 18 22.51 2.01 -20.46
CA ALA A 18 22.97 3.23 -19.83
C ALA A 18 21.83 4.25 -19.66
N ARG A 19 20.99 4.40 -20.69
CA ARG A 19 19.81 5.26 -20.64
C ARG A 19 18.81 4.80 -19.57
N LEU A 20 18.52 3.50 -19.51
CA LEU A 20 17.64 2.94 -18.47
C LEU A 20 18.19 3.17 -17.07
N TYR A 21 19.50 2.98 -16.87
CA TYR A 21 20.14 3.20 -15.58
C TYR A 21 20.06 4.67 -15.14
N SER A 22 20.23 5.63 -16.06
CA SER A 22 20.03 7.05 -15.77
C SER A 22 18.60 7.37 -15.36
N TRP A 23 17.61 6.78 -16.02
CA TRP A 23 16.20 6.93 -15.62
C TRP A 23 15.90 6.31 -14.27
N LEU A 24 16.44 5.12 -13.99
CA LEU A 24 16.27 4.48 -12.68
C LEU A 24 16.88 5.33 -11.57
N LYS A 25 18.10 5.87 -11.76
CA LYS A 25 18.71 6.80 -10.82
C LYS A 25 17.87 8.05 -10.59
N PHE A 26 17.27 8.60 -11.64
CA PHE A 26 16.37 9.74 -11.52
C PHE A 26 15.16 9.40 -10.64
N ILE A 27 14.53 8.25 -10.87
CA ILE A 27 13.40 7.76 -10.07
C ILE A 27 13.83 7.53 -8.62
N GLU A 28 14.95 6.86 -8.38
CA GLU A 28 15.44 6.59 -7.04
C GLU A 28 15.75 7.87 -6.27
N THR A 29 16.32 8.86 -6.96
CA THR A 29 16.69 10.13 -6.32
C THR A 29 15.46 10.97 -6.00
N TYR A 30 14.57 11.16 -6.97
CA TYR A 30 13.52 12.18 -6.87
C TYR A 30 12.13 11.63 -6.57
N MET A 31 11.85 10.36 -6.87
CA MET A 31 10.52 9.78 -6.74
C MET A 31 10.45 8.80 -5.58
N TYR A 32 11.26 7.74 -5.56
CA TYR A 32 11.19 6.73 -4.53
C TYR A 32 12.38 5.76 -4.59
N ALA A 33 13.05 5.52 -3.45
CA ALA A 33 14.25 4.69 -3.38
C ALA A 33 14.07 3.31 -2.72
N ASP A 34 13.02 3.10 -1.91
CA ASP A 34 12.90 1.89 -1.07
C ASP A 34 12.13 0.75 -1.78
N TRP A 35 12.80 0.15 -2.77
CA TRP A 35 12.25 -0.96 -3.57
C TRP A 35 11.82 -2.17 -2.74
N GLN A 36 12.48 -2.43 -1.61
CA GLN A 36 12.12 -3.56 -0.75
C GLN A 36 10.74 -3.34 -0.13
N PHE A 37 10.47 -2.16 0.42
CA PHE A 37 9.14 -1.81 0.89
C PHE A 37 8.10 -1.89 -0.23
N LEU A 38 8.42 -1.37 -1.43
CA LEU A 38 7.49 -1.41 -2.56
C LEU A 38 7.10 -2.85 -2.91
N ASN A 39 8.04 -3.79 -2.89
CA ASN A 39 7.75 -5.20 -3.12
C ASN A 39 6.78 -5.77 -2.08
N PHE A 40 6.96 -5.47 -0.80
CA PHE A 40 6.01 -5.89 0.25
C PHE A 40 4.62 -5.28 0.05
N LEU A 41 4.56 -4.00 -0.31
CA LEU A 41 3.30 -3.31 -0.58
C LEU A 41 2.57 -3.93 -1.79
N VAL A 42 3.29 -4.23 -2.87
CA VAL A 42 2.73 -4.87 -4.07
C VAL A 42 2.14 -6.24 -3.72
N VAL A 43 2.85 -7.05 -2.95
CA VAL A 43 2.35 -8.35 -2.48
C VAL A 43 1.04 -8.20 -1.71
N LEU A 44 0.97 -7.24 -0.78
CA LEU A 44 -0.25 -6.95 -0.02
C LEU A 44 -1.41 -6.52 -0.92
N ILE A 45 -1.17 -5.61 -1.87
CA ILE A 45 -2.21 -5.15 -2.82
C ILE A 45 -2.72 -6.33 -3.66
N VAL A 46 -1.84 -7.20 -4.15
CA VAL A 46 -2.23 -8.37 -4.95
C VAL A 46 -3.07 -9.33 -4.12
N ILE A 47 -2.63 -9.69 -2.91
CA ILE A 47 -3.39 -10.56 -2.00
C ILE A 47 -4.77 -9.96 -1.71
N ASN A 48 -4.81 -8.66 -1.38
CA ASN A 48 -6.05 -7.95 -1.11
C ASN A 48 -7.00 -7.96 -2.31
N SER A 49 -6.50 -7.74 -3.51
CA SER A 49 -7.31 -7.76 -4.73
C SER A 49 -7.86 -9.13 -5.05
N LEU A 50 -7.06 -10.19 -4.91
CA LEU A 50 -7.52 -11.56 -5.12
C LEU A 50 -8.63 -11.93 -4.13
N LEU A 51 -8.44 -11.60 -2.84
CA LEU A 51 -9.45 -11.81 -1.81
C LEU A 51 -10.73 -11.00 -2.08
N GLY A 52 -10.60 -9.73 -2.44
CA GLY A 52 -11.72 -8.85 -2.74
C GLY A 52 -12.52 -9.29 -3.97
N LEU A 53 -11.83 -9.80 -5.00
CA LEU A 53 -12.47 -10.42 -6.17
C LEU A 53 -13.19 -11.72 -5.79
N TYR A 54 -12.56 -12.58 -4.99
CA TYR A 54 -13.15 -13.84 -4.54
C TYR A 54 -14.42 -13.62 -3.70
N VAL A 55 -14.40 -12.66 -2.77
CA VAL A 55 -15.60 -12.26 -1.99
C VAL A 55 -16.75 -11.87 -2.90
N GLN A 56 -16.49 -11.11 -3.97
CA GLN A 56 -17.52 -10.63 -4.87
C GLN A 56 -17.99 -11.68 -5.86
N TYR A 57 -17.10 -12.58 -6.24
CA TYR A 57 -17.44 -13.76 -7.01
C TYR A 57 -18.47 -14.62 -6.24
N ILE A 58 -18.24 -14.90 -4.95
CA ILE A 58 -19.21 -15.62 -4.10
C ILE A 58 -20.55 -14.87 -3.98
N LYS A 59 -20.51 -13.53 -3.94
CA LYS A 59 -21.71 -12.70 -3.84
C LYS A 59 -22.43 -12.47 -5.17
N HIS A 60 -21.89 -12.95 -6.30
CA HIS A 60 -22.39 -12.71 -7.65
C HIS A 60 -22.53 -11.21 -8.03
N THR A 61 -21.72 -10.32 -7.45
CA THR A 61 -21.78 -8.87 -7.68
C THR A 61 -20.58 -8.33 -8.46
N LEU A 62 -20.06 -9.09 -9.42
CA LEU A 62 -18.89 -8.67 -10.20
C LEU A 62 -19.24 -7.46 -11.07
N SER A 63 -18.41 -6.41 -10.99
CA SER A 63 -18.59 -5.17 -11.73
C SER A 63 -17.26 -4.64 -12.25
N TYR A 64 -17.25 -4.05 -13.45
CA TYR A 64 -16.09 -3.34 -14.02
C TYR A 64 -15.60 -2.19 -13.13
N LYS A 65 -16.49 -1.64 -12.27
CA LYS A 65 -16.15 -0.60 -11.30
C LYS A 65 -15.00 -1.02 -10.37
N LEU A 66 -14.83 -2.32 -10.13
CA LEU A 66 -13.76 -2.87 -9.29
C LEU A 66 -12.37 -2.61 -9.86
N ILE A 67 -12.22 -2.76 -11.18
CA ILE A 67 -10.95 -2.53 -11.86
C ILE A 67 -10.60 -1.04 -11.78
N ILE A 68 -11.58 -0.16 -11.96
CA ILE A 68 -11.39 1.30 -11.84
C ILE A 68 -10.94 1.67 -10.42
N LEU A 69 -11.62 1.13 -9.39
CA LEU A 69 -11.26 1.38 -7.99
C LEU A 69 -9.86 0.84 -7.66
N TRP A 70 -9.47 -0.30 -8.21
CA TRP A 70 -8.13 -0.85 -8.04
C TRP A 70 -7.05 -0.01 -8.70
N LEU A 71 -7.27 0.47 -9.93
CA LEU A 71 -6.36 1.38 -10.62
C LEU A 71 -6.22 2.72 -9.88
N GLN A 72 -7.33 3.28 -9.40
CA GLN A 72 -7.32 4.48 -8.57
C GLN A 72 -6.47 4.28 -7.30
N LYS A 73 -6.59 3.12 -6.65
CA LYS A 73 -5.79 2.78 -5.47
C LYS A 73 -4.29 2.78 -5.77
N ILE A 74 -3.87 2.17 -6.88
CA ILE A 74 -2.46 2.16 -7.31
C ILE A 74 -1.96 3.57 -7.56
N LEU A 75 -2.73 4.39 -8.28
CA LEU A 75 -2.34 5.77 -8.59
C LEU A 75 -2.18 6.60 -7.31
N ILE A 76 -3.14 6.51 -6.38
CA ILE A 76 -3.09 7.22 -5.10
C ILE A 76 -1.86 6.78 -4.29
N TYR A 77 -1.55 5.48 -4.27
CA TYR A 77 -0.40 4.97 -3.52
C TYR A 77 0.93 5.38 -4.17
N ALA A 78 1.00 5.40 -5.50
CA ALA A 78 2.17 5.93 -6.20
C ALA A 78 2.40 7.41 -5.85
N CYS A 79 1.36 8.25 -5.90
CA CYS A 79 1.46 9.65 -5.47
C CYS A 79 1.85 9.79 -4.00
N TYR A 80 1.30 8.95 -3.12
CA TYR A 80 1.61 8.94 -1.69
C TYR A 80 3.09 8.61 -1.42
N LEU A 81 3.61 7.55 -2.05
CA LEU A 81 5.01 7.15 -1.88
C LEU A 81 5.97 8.23 -2.36
N ILE A 82 5.67 8.85 -3.51
CA ILE A 82 6.46 9.95 -4.04
C ILE A 82 6.46 11.14 -3.07
N LEU A 83 5.28 11.51 -2.57
CA LEU A 83 5.15 12.61 -1.62
C LEU A 83 5.98 12.37 -0.35
N ILE A 84 5.86 11.18 0.24
CA ILE A 84 6.58 10.82 1.46
C ILE A 84 8.09 10.74 1.25
N HIS A 85 8.52 10.22 0.09
CA HIS A 85 9.93 10.21 -0.29
C HIS A 85 10.47 11.63 -0.35
N ILE A 86 9.79 12.53 -1.06
CA ILE A 86 10.19 13.94 -1.18
C ILE A 86 10.27 14.59 0.20
N ILE A 87 9.22 14.49 1.02
CA ILE A 87 9.16 15.09 2.36
C ILE A 87 10.30 14.59 3.26
N SER A 88 10.69 13.32 3.13
CA SER A 88 11.67 12.69 4.01
C SER A 88 13.12 12.81 3.52
N HIS A 89 13.33 13.15 2.24
CA HIS A 89 14.66 13.13 1.61
C HIS A 89 15.08 14.43 0.93
N PHE A 90 14.24 15.45 0.91
CA PHE A 90 14.66 16.74 0.34
C PHE A 90 15.82 17.36 1.12
N THR A 91 16.68 18.03 0.37
CA THR A 91 17.84 18.74 0.90
C THR A 91 17.62 20.24 0.81
N ILE A 92 18.02 20.97 1.86
CA ILE A 92 18.07 22.43 1.85
C ILE A 92 19.55 22.81 1.93
N GLU A 93 20.04 23.56 0.95
CA GLU A 93 21.47 23.96 0.87
C GLU A 93 22.47 22.78 0.87
N GLY A 94 22.04 21.61 0.39
CA GLY A 94 22.87 20.39 0.36
C GLY A 94 22.82 19.56 1.65
N GLU A 95 22.19 20.08 2.71
CA GLU A 95 21.98 19.35 3.96
C GLU A 95 20.66 18.57 3.93
N LYS A 96 20.69 17.31 4.38
CA LYS A 96 19.49 16.47 4.46
C LYS A 96 18.57 17.01 5.55
N ASN A 97 17.29 17.18 5.21
CA ASN A 97 16.31 17.58 6.22
C ASN A 97 16.11 16.48 7.28
N GLN A 98 16.49 16.77 8.52
CA GLN A 98 16.35 15.84 9.65
C GLN A 98 14.98 15.91 10.33
N TYR A 99 14.22 16.99 10.13
CA TYR A 99 12.95 17.23 10.84
C TYR A 99 11.83 16.27 10.42
N PHE A 100 11.85 15.78 9.18
CA PHE A 100 10.80 14.91 8.62
C PHE A 100 11.25 13.47 8.36
N GLY A 101 12.43 13.06 8.85
CA GLY A 101 12.93 11.69 8.62
C GLY A 101 12.01 10.59 9.17
N TRP A 102 11.24 10.89 10.22
CA TRP A 102 10.26 9.98 10.81
C TRP A 102 9.02 9.77 9.93
N CYS A 103 8.71 10.70 9.03
CA CYS A 103 7.52 10.62 8.17
C CYS A 103 7.55 9.37 7.31
N ASN A 104 8.72 9.00 6.77
CA ASN A 104 8.87 7.80 5.93
C ASN A 104 8.40 6.53 6.67
N GLY A 105 8.89 6.30 7.89
CA GLY A 105 8.56 5.11 8.66
C GLY A 105 7.08 5.03 9.04
N ILE A 106 6.51 6.13 9.54
CA ILE A 106 5.10 6.16 9.96
C ILE A 106 4.16 6.04 8.75
N ALA A 107 4.42 6.81 7.70
CA ALA A 107 3.57 6.84 6.50
C ALA A 107 3.54 5.50 5.77
N ASN A 108 4.71 4.88 5.57
CA ASN A 108 4.82 3.57 4.94
C ASN A 108 4.18 2.48 5.80
N SER A 109 4.37 2.54 7.13
CA SER A 109 3.69 1.62 8.05
C SER A 109 2.17 1.77 8.00
N ALA A 110 1.65 2.99 7.89
CA ALA A 110 0.22 3.24 7.77
C ALA A 110 -0.37 2.61 6.51
N LEU A 111 0.34 2.65 5.37
CA LEU A 111 -0.07 1.95 4.14
C LEU A 111 -0.16 0.44 4.33
N ILE A 112 0.85 -0.18 4.98
CA ILE A 112 0.87 -1.62 5.25
C ILE A 112 -0.27 -2.02 6.18
N ILE A 113 -0.50 -1.25 7.23
CA ILE A 113 -1.60 -1.48 8.17
C ILE A 113 -2.93 -1.40 7.44
N ARG A 114 -3.13 -0.37 6.61
CA ARG A 114 -4.35 -0.18 5.83
C ARG A 114 -4.64 -1.37 4.92
N GLU A 115 -3.64 -1.87 4.18
CA GLU A 115 -3.81 -3.08 3.37
C GLU A 115 -4.12 -4.32 4.20
N SER A 116 -3.43 -4.46 5.34
CA SER A 116 -3.66 -5.56 6.27
C SER A 116 -5.11 -5.57 6.78
N ILE A 117 -5.67 -4.40 7.10
CA ILE A 117 -7.06 -4.26 7.53
C ILE A 117 -8.01 -4.72 6.42
N TYR A 118 -7.81 -4.27 5.17
CA TYR A 118 -8.64 -4.70 4.04
C TYR A 118 -8.59 -6.22 3.78
N ILE A 119 -7.40 -6.83 3.90
CA ILE A 119 -7.24 -8.29 3.80
C ILE A 119 -8.06 -8.98 4.90
N LEU A 120 -7.92 -8.54 6.14
CA LEU A 120 -8.66 -9.07 7.28
C LEU A 120 -10.18 -8.94 7.09
N GLU A 121 -10.66 -7.84 6.51
CA GLU A 121 -12.08 -7.68 6.18
C GLU A 121 -12.56 -8.71 5.16
N ASN A 122 -11.83 -8.89 4.07
CA ASN A 122 -12.19 -9.83 3.04
C ASN A 122 -12.16 -11.27 3.57
N MET A 123 -11.15 -11.62 4.38
CA MET A 123 -11.09 -12.92 5.06
C MET A 123 -12.30 -13.16 5.98
N GLY A 124 -12.68 -12.15 6.78
CA GLY A 124 -13.85 -12.22 7.65
C GLY A 124 -15.18 -12.31 6.89
N ALA A 125 -15.24 -11.74 5.68
CA ALA A 125 -16.39 -11.85 4.78
C ALA A 125 -16.50 -13.24 4.14
N ILE A 126 -15.38 -13.92 3.89
CA ILE A 126 -15.36 -15.31 3.39
C ILE A 126 -15.73 -16.29 4.50
N ARG A 127 -15.15 -16.11 5.70
CA ARG A 127 -15.39 -17.00 6.84
C ARG A 127 -15.62 -16.19 8.11
N SER A 128 -16.90 -16.07 8.48
CA SER A 128 -17.38 -15.41 9.69
C SER A 128 -17.03 -16.19 10.96
N GLY A 129 -15.75 -16.18 11.32
CA GLY A 129 -15.22 -16.88 12.50
C GLY A 129 -13.70 -16.94 12.55
N LEU A 130 -13.03 -16.59 11.45
CA LEU A 130 -11.57 -16.56 11.39
C LEU A 130 -10.97 -15.34 12.12
N ILE A 131 -11.68 -14.21 12.10
CA ILE A 131 -11.23 -12.95 12.70
C ILE A 131 -12.27 -12.47 13.71
N PRO A 132 -11.88 -12.19 14.97
CA PRO A 132 -12.80 -11.65 15.95
C PRO A 132 -13.37 -10.29 15.51
N LYS A 133 -14.70 -10.16 15.50
CA LYS A 133 -15.38 -8.92 15.05
C LYS A 133 -14.96 -7.68 15.84
N TRP A 134 -14.63 -7.84 17.12
CA TRP A 134 -14.15 -6.75 17.97
C TRP A 134 -12.78 -6.23 17.50
N LEU A 135 -11.90 -7.12 17.04
CA LEU A 135 -10.57 -6.77 16.56
C LEU A 135 -10.68 -5.98 15.26
N LEU A 136 -11.47 -6.48 14.32
CA LEU A 136 -11.72 -5.78 13.05
C LEU A 136 -12.37 -4.41 13.27
N LYS A 137 -13.28 -4.28 14.24
CA LYS A 137 -13.91 -3.01 14.61
C LYS A 137 -12.87 -2.01 15.14
N LYS A 138 -11.97 -2.43 16.03
CA LYS A 138 -10.91 -1.56 16.57
C LYS A 138 -9.93 -1.11 15.49
N LEU A 139 -9.52 -2.03 14.61
CA LEU A 139 -8.62 -1.69 13.51
C LEU A 139 -9.25 -0.69 12.54
N LYS A 140 -10.53 -0.86 12.20
CA LYS A 140 -11.29 0.11 11.39
C LYS A 140 -11.43 1.47 12.05
N GLN A 141 -11.63 1.49 13.36
CA GLN A 141 -11.72 2.74 14.11
C GLN A 141 -10.39 3.48 14.03
N TYR A 142 -9.27 2.77 14.22
CA TYR A 142 -7.94 3.34 14.06
C TYR A 142 -7.69 3.89 12.65
N ASP A 143 -8.05 3.16 11.59
CA ASP A 143 -7.87 3.60 10.19
C ASP A 143 -8.67 4.88 9.88
N LYS A 144 -9.84 5.06 10.51
CA LYS A 144 -10.69 6.25 10.31
C LYS A 144 -10.28 7.44 11.16
N GLU A 145 -9.97 7.21 12.43
CA GLU A 145 -9.83 8.26 13.45
C GLU A 145 -8.36 8.57 13.76
N GLY A 146 -7.42 7.69 13.38
CA GLY A 146 -5.99 7.82 13.69
C GLY A 146 -5.63 7.42 15.14
N TYR A 147 -6.60 7.05 15.97
CA TYR A 147 -6.40 6.56 17.33
C TYR A 147 -7.51 5.57 17.73
N VAL A 148 -7.27 4.80 18.80
CA VAL A 148 -8.31 3.97 19.44
C VAL A 148 -8.50 4.46 20.86
N PRO A 149 -9.67 4.99 21.24
CA PRO A 149 -9.92 5.38 22.62
C PRO A 149 -9.86 4.14 23.52
N PHE A 150 -8.95 4.15 24.50
CA PHE A 150 -8.89 3.13 25.53
C PHE A 150 -10.04 3.35 26.52
N GLY A 151 -10.94 2.36 26.64
CA GLY A 151 -11.84 2.27 27.80
C GLY A 151 -13.32 2.62 27.59
N GLN A 152 -13.84 2.71 26.37
CA GLN A 152 -15.31 2.75 26.22
C GLN A 152 -15.90 1.33 26.19
N PRO A 153 -16.69 0.91 27.20
CA PRO A 153 -17.39 -0.36 27.15
C PRO A 153 -18.39 -0.31 25.99
N ASP A 154 -18.46 -1.38 25.19
CA ASP A 154 -19.47 -1.50 24.14
C ASP A 154 -20.86 -1.24 24.77
N GLU A 155 -21.51 -0.15 24.38
CA GLU A 155 -22.86 0.28 24.85
C GLU A 155 -23.93 -0.82 24.71
N LYS A 156 -23.64 -1.86 23.93
CA LYS A 156 -24.48 -3.05 23.78
C LYS A 156 -24.37 -4.06 24.94
N ARG A 157 -23.38 -3.99 25.84
CA ARG A 157 -23.26 -4.89 27.00
C ARG A 157 -24.07 -4.45 28.22
N THR A 158 -24.55 -3.20 28.26
CA THR A 158 -25.30 -2.65 29.40
C THR A 158 -26.79 -2.96 29.38
N LYS A 159 -27.30 -3.67 28.37
CA LYS A 159 -28.69 -4.15 28.33
C LYS A 159 -28.76 -5.66 28.61
N LEU A 160 -28.38 -6.06 29.82
CA LEU A 160 -28.92 -7.31 30.36
C LEU A 160 -30.34 -7.01 30.85
N PRO A 161 -31.37 -7.78 30.46
CA PRO A 161 -32.70 -7.57 30.98
C PRO A 161 -32.66 -7.79 32.50
N VAL A 162 -33.05 -6.76 33.26
CA VAL A 162 -33.40 -6.93 34.66
C VAL A 162 -34.57 -7.90 34.69
N ARG A 163 -34.34 -9.13 35.19
CA ARG A 163 -35.45 -10.02 35.54
C ARG A 163 -36.29 -9.29 36.60
N GLN A 164 -37.48 -8.86 36.18
CA GLN A 164 -38.57 -8.54 37.10
C GLN A 164 -39.20 -9.84 37.59
#